data_AF-A0A6A6RR53-F1
#
_entry.id   AF-A0A6A6RR53-F1
#
_cell.length_a   1.000
_cell.length_b   1.000
_cell.length_c   1.000
_cell.angle_alpha   90.00
_cell.angle_beta   90.00
_cell.angle_gamma   90.00
#
_symmetry.space_group_name_H-M   'P 1'
#
loop_
_entity.id
_entity.type
_entity.pdbx_description
1 polymer ?
#
loop_
_entity_poly.entity_id
_entity_poly.type
_entity_poly.pdbx_seq_one_letter_code
_entity_poly.pdbx_strand_id
1 'polypeptide(L)'
;MASNTSANAEPEAASLMGVPLEIRHMIFSEASARDFEPKHVLRHWFERKDVEEQIAAIIASNPTGPTPVGAYHDVEDETETEDEAADDEQDEQDEDDDEDEDAQDNGDEGEDDGGEAQDGQEEDEQNDQGEGEEEMDEGQDQEDDVQDDGPLRPLIYADQKWRHVSKFLRITRTPPPVELFLINKELSVQTKKWFYDAVILKVDATGSFGHEEMYKLALNSLAEAAFSPMEHIKKAEVTFVWDTTWIREQGNSFYGNVFPVLLEQRTQFVLQILQQAPKLQQLVIHWHDSAEDDGSITLMNDICCSFLELKANVTVDQHLIAADVTPHRKSTIGRRRVEFQGIVDRNEDAF
;
A
#
# COMPACT_ATOMS: atom_id res chain seq x y z
N MET A 1 50.72 7.00 55.96
CA MET A 1 50.68 7.73 54.67
C MET A 1 51.22 6.78 53.62
N ALA A 2 50.52 6.33 52.59
CA ALA A 2 49.25 6.73 52.00
C ALA A 2 48.53 5.47 51.48
N SER A 3 47.21 5.42 51.62
CA SER A 3 46.36 4.40 51.01
C SER A 3 46.19 4.74 49.54
N ASN A 4 46.67 3.87 48.64
CA ASN A 4 46.50 4.03 47.20
C ASN A 4 45.21 3.30 46.80
N THR A 5 44.08 3.97 46.97
CA THR A 5 42.78 3.49 46.48
C THR A 5 42.69 3.85 45.01
N SER A 6 43.11 2.93 44.14
CA SER A 6 42.86 3.03 42.70
C SER A 6 41.38 2.80 42.47
N ALA A 7 40.62 3.89 42.34
CA ALA A 7 39.23 3.83 41.90
C ALA A 7 39.21 3.25 40.48
N ASN A 8 38.66 2.03 40.35
CA ASN A 8 38.21 1.52 39.07
C ASN A 8 37.11 2.47 38.60
N ALA A 9 37.43 3.35 37.66
CA ALA A 9 36.41 4.07 36.91
C ALA A 9 35.65 3.01 36.10
N GLU A 10 34.37 2.81 36.41
CA GLU A 10 33.46 2.10 35.50
C GLU A 10 33.59 2.77 34.12
N PRO A 11 33.68 2.00 33.02
CA PRO A 11 33.64 2.60 31.70
C PRO A 11 32.33 3.37 31.62
N GLU A 12 32.40 4.70 31.44
CA GLU A 12 31.22 5.51 31.20
C GLU A 12 30.40 4.83 30.12
N ALA A 13 29.20 4.38 30.48
CA ALA A 13 28.32 3.69 29.55
C ALA A 13 28.19 4.56 28.30
N ALA A 14 28.64 4.03 27.16
CA ALA A 14 28.64 4.77 25.91
C ALA A 14 27.21 5.24 25.63
N SER A 15 26.97 6.54 25.77
CA SER A 15 25.65 7.12 25.49
C SER A 15 25.42 7.10 24.00
N LEU A 16 24.23 6.69 23.57
CA LEU A 16 23.81 6.73 22.16
C LEU A 16 24.02 8.14 21.55
N MET A 17 23.90 9.20 22.36
CA MET A 17 24.11 10.57 21.92
C MET A 17 25.59 10.92 21.66
N GLY A 18 26.53 10.16 22.23
CA GLY A 18 27.97 10.28 21.95
C GLY A 18 28.41 9.58 20.66
N VAL A 19 27.50 8.83 20.02
CA VAL A 19 27.75 8.15 18.74
C VAL A 19 27.58 9.15 17.57
N PRO A 20 28.44 9.07 16.53
CA PRO A 20 28.29 9.87 15.31
C PRO A 20 26.88 9.78 14.70
N LEU A 21 26.45 10.85 14.04
CA LEU A 21 25.10 10.96 13.49
C LEU A 21 24.80 9.85 12.49
N GLU A 22 25.77 9.54 11.65
CA GLU A 22 25.70 8.55 10.58
C GLU A 22 25.42 7.16 11.16
N ILE A 23 26.14 6.79 12.22
CA ILE A 23 25.95 5.51 12.91
C ILE A 23 24.60 5.48 13.64
N ARG A 24 24.15 6.61 14.23
CA ARG A 24 22.80 6.69 14.79
C ARG A 24 21.71 6.49 13.73
N HIS A 25 21.87 7.04 12.53
CA HIS A 25 20.93 6.81 11.44
C HIS A 25 20.88 5.35 11.01
N MET A 26 22.03 4.64 11.01
CA MET A 26 22.05 3.19 10.79
C MET A 26 21.29 2.44 11.88
N ILE A 27 21.50 2.81 13.15
CA ILE A 27 20.76 2.23 14.29
C ILE A 27 19.26 2.48 14.15
N PHE A 28 18.84 3.68 13.75
CA PHE A 28 17.42 3.96 13.52
C PHE A 28 16.85 3.14 12.37
N SER A 29 17.61 2.97 11.29
CA SER A 29 17.21 2.11 10.16
C SER A 29 17.00 0.67 10.60
N GLU A 30 17.93 0.12 11.40
CA GLU A 30 17.83 -1.24 11.91
C GLU A 30 16.69 -1.38 12.91
N ALA A 31 16.53 -0.43 13.83
CA ALA A 31 15.45 -0.44 14.80
C ALA A 31 14.07 -0.30 14.15
N SER A 32 14.00 0.30 12.96
CA SER A 32 12.80 0.39 12.13
C SER A 32 12.44 -0.94 11.45
N ALA A 33 13.30 -1.95 11.42
CA ALA A 33 12.95 -3.26 10.91
C ALA A 33 11.88 -3.91 11.80
N ARG A 34 10.82 -4.43 11.18
CA ARG A 34 9.70 -5.12 11.84
C ARG A 34 9.43 -6.43 11.11
N ASP A 35 8.65 -7.28 11.76
CA ASP A 35 8.18 -8.55 11.21
C ASP A 35 7.16 -8.34 10.07
N PHE A 36 6.66 -7.11 9.88
CA PHE A 36 5.78 -6.73 8.79
C PHE A 36 6.40 -5.71 7.84
N GLU A 37 5.98 -5.75 6.57
CA GLU A 37 6.48 -4.87 5.52
C GLU A 37 6.01 -3.41 5.69
N PRO A 38 6.84 -2.41 5.31
CA PRO A 38 6.47 -1.00 5.38
C PRO A 38 5.15 -0.65 4.67
N LYS A 39 4.77 -1.42 3.64
CA LYS A 39 3.52 -1.23 2.89
C LYS A 39 2.26 -1.35 3.76
N HIS A 40 2.34 -2.07 4.88
CA HIS A 40 1.22 -2.28 5.81
C HIS A 40 1.14 -1.26 6.95
N VAL A 41 2.09 -0.33 7.09
CA VAL A 41 2.08 0.65 8.21
C VAL A 41 0.80 1.49 8.22
N LEU A 42 0.38 1.99 7.06
CA LEU A 42 -0.84 2.79 6.97
C LEU A 42 -2.10 1.94 7.16
N ARG A 43 -2.12 0.70 6.65
CA ARG A 43 -3.17 -0.27 6.95
C ARG A 43 -3.36 -0.45 8.45
N HIS A 44 -2.29 -0.75 9.20
CA HIS A 44 -2.37 -0.90 10.65
C HIS A 44 -2.82 0.37 11.37
N TRP A 45 -2.47 1.55 10.83
CA TRP A 45 -2.98 2.81 11.36
C TRP A 45 -4.51 2.90 11.25
N PHE A 46 -5.09 2.51 10.10
CA PHE A 46 -6.53 2.46 9.91
C PHE A 46 -7.19 1.40 10.79
N GLU A 47 -6.64 0.18 10.83
CA GLU A 47 -7.14 -0.92 11.66
C GLU A 47 -7.18 -0.52 13.14
N ARG A 48 -6.13 0.15 13.63
CA ARG A 48 -6.09 0.67 14.99
C ARG A 48 -7.17 1.71 15.26
N LYS A 49 -7.35 2.67 14.35
CA LYS A 49 -8.40 3.69 14.47
C LYS A 49 -9.79 3.07 14.52
N ASP A 50 -10.07 2.10 13.65
CA ASP A 50 -11.35 1.38 13.59
C ASP A 50 -11.63 0.58 14.87
N VAL A 51 -10.65 -0.19 15.36
CA VAL A 51 -10.76 -0.93 16.63
C VAL A 51 -11.00 0.03 17.81
N GLU A 52 -10.30 1.15 17.86
CA GLU A 52 -10.50 2.17 18.90
C GLU A 52 -11.92 2.77 18.87
N GLU A 53 -12.45 3.07 17.68
CA GLU A 53 -13.83 3.56 17.50
C GLU A 53 -14.88 2.52 17.91
N GLN A 54 -14.67 1.25 17.55
CA GLN A 54 -15.54 0.14 17.95
C GLN A 54 -15.53 -0.09 19.47
N ILE A 55 -14.34 -0.06 20.10
CA ILE A 55 -14.20 -0.14 21.56
C ILE A 55 -14.97 1.01 22.22
N ALA A 56 -14.79 2.24 21.73
CA ALA A 56 -15.47 3.41 22.27
C ALA A 56 -17.00 3.29 22.18
N ALA A 57 -17.54 2.79 21.07
CA ALA A 57 -18.96 2.56 20.88
C ALA A 57 -19.52 1.48 21.84
N ILE A 58 -18.75 0.39 22.07
CA ILE A 58 -19.13 -0.67 23.00
C ILE A 58 -19.13 -0.16 24.45
N ILE A 59 -18.11 0.60 24.85
CA ILE A 59 -18.05 1.21 26.19
C ILE A 59 -19.20 2.21 26.39
N ALA A 60 -19.54 3.00 25.37
CA ALA A 60 -20.64 3.96 25.44
C ALA A 60 -22.02 3.27 25.59
N SER A 61 -22.20 2.13 24.90
CA SER A 61 -23.45 1.36 24.96
C SER A 61 -23.56 0.46 26.21
N ASN A 62 -22.44 0.00 26.77
CA ASN A 62 -22.41 -0.78 28.01
C ASN A 62 -21.25 -0.37 28.95
N PRO A 63 -21.40 0.74 29.69
CA PRO A 63 -20.33 1.27 30.55
C PRO A 63 -19.92 0.35 31.71
N THR A 64 -20.79 -0.59 32.09
CA THR A 64 -20.57 -1.55 33.19
C THR A 64 -20.10 -2.92 32.70
N GLY A 65 -19.98 -3.11 31.39
CA GLY A 65 -19.53 -4.35 30.78
C GLY A 65 -18.02 -4.60 30.95
N PRO A 66 -17.55 -5.81 30.65
CA PRO A 66 -16.12 -6.09 30.57
C PRO A 66 -15.46 -5.19 29.52
N THR A 67 -14.27 -4.66 29.84
CA THR A 67 -13.52 -3.81 28.91
C THR A 67 -13.09 -4.62 27.69
N PRO A 68 -13.53 -4.27 26.47
CA PRO A 68 -13.12 -4.96 25.27
C PRO A 68 -11.61 -4.79 25.00
N VAL A 69 -11.03 -5.76 24.31
CA VAL A 69 -9.62 -5.76 23.92
C VAL A 69 -9.54 -5.82 22.40
N GLY A 70 -8.73 -4.94 21.80
CA GLY A 70 -8.45 -4.97 20.37
C GLY A 70 -7.54 -6.16 20.03
N ALA A 71 -7.96 -6.97 19.07
CA ALA A 71 -7.15 -7.97 18.40
C ALA A 71 -6.77 -7.43 17.02
N TYR A 72 -5.47 -7.27 16.79
CA TYR A 72 -4.92 -6.81 15.52
C TYR A 72 -4.46 -8.02 14.71
N HIS A 73 -4.65 -7.99 13.39
CA HIS A 73 -4.21 -9.09 12.54
C HIS A 73 -2.67 -9.15 12.54
N ASP A 74 -2.11 -10.30 12.95
CA ASP A 74 -0.71 -10.61 12.68
C ASP A 74 -0.55 -10.94 11.19
N VAL A 75 0.51 -10.41 10.60
CA VAL A 75 0.76 -10.39 9.14
C VAL A 75 1.11 -11.79 8.61
N GLU A 76 1.26 -12.79 9.48
CA GLU A 76 1.67 -14.15 9.12
C GLU A 76 0.59 -14.99 8.41
N ASP A 77 -0.69 -14.59 8.49
CA ASP A 77 -1.83 -15.42 8.06
C ASP A 77 -2.50 -14.97 6.76
N GLU A 78 -1.93 -13.98 6.07
CA GLU A 78 -2.33 -13.62 4.71
C GLU A 78 -1.34 -14.24 3.74
N THR A 79 -1.60 -15.48 3.30
CA THR A 79 -1.02 -15.98 2.05
C THR A 79 -1.45 -15.00 0.96
N GLU A 80 -0.54 -14.11 0.54
CA GLU A 80 -0.71 -13.14 -0.55
C GLU A 80 -0.89 -13.88 -1.89
N THR A 81 -2.01 -14.59 -2.07
CA THR A 81 -2.44 -15.14 -3.35
C THR A 81 -3.58 -14.28 -3.87
N GLU A 82 -3.32 -13.01 -4.20
CA GLU A 82 -4.16 -12.22 -5.11
C GLU A 82 -3.50 -10.87 -5.43
N ASP A 83 -2.81 -10.87 -6.57
CA ASP A 83 -2.21 -9.72 -7.26
C ASP A 83 -1.18 -8.93 -6.45
N GLU A 84 0.04 -9.49 -6.40
CA GLU A 84 1.26 -8.68 -6.35
C GLU A 84 1.22 -7.66 -7.50
N ALA A 85 0.74 -6.45 -7.19
CA ALA A 85 1.15 -5.25 -7.89
C ALA A 85 2.65 -5.09 -7.66
N ALA A 86 3.42 -5.87 -8.42
CA ALA A 86 4.87 -5.88 -8.44
C ALA A 86 5.37 -4.44 -8.55
N ASP A 87 5.89 -3.97 -7.43
CA ASP A 87 6.92 -2.95 -7.29
C ASP A 87 8.17 -3.55 -7.94
N ASP A 88 8.15 -3.69 -9.27
CA ASP A 88 9.32 -4.12 -10.03
C ASP A 88 10.03 -2.83 -10.46
N GLU A 89 11.03 -2.44 -9.66
CA GLU A 89 12.09 -1.51 -10.03
C GLU A 89 12.93 -2.15 -11.17
N GLN A 90 12.33 -2.41 -12.33
CA GLN A 90 13.09 -2.73 -13.53
C GLN A 90 13.59 -1.43 -14.16
N ASP A 91 14.84 -1.10 -13.83
CA ASP A 91 15.76 -0.37 -14.70
C ASP A 91 15.69 -0.99 -16.11
N GLU A 92 14.98 -0.35 -17.03
CA GLU A 92 15.14 -0.60 -18.46
C GLU A 92 16.53 -0.08 -18.86
N GLN A 93 17.54 -0.95 -18.74
CA GLN A 93 18.85 -0.72 -19.35
C GLN A 93 18.73 -0.87 -20.87
N ASP A 94 19.20 0.18 -21.54
CA ASP A 94 19.58 0.26 -22.95
C ASP A 94 20.00 -1.09 -23.56
N GLU A 95 19.30 -1.50 -24.62
CA GLU A 95 19.87 -2.33 -25.68
C GLU A 95 19.90 -1.51 -26.98
N ASP A 96 20.90 -0.63 -27.07
CA ASP A 96 21.56 -0.34 -28.35
C ASP A 96 22.44 -1.55 -28.71
N ASP A 97 22.08 -2.34 -29.71
CA ASP A 97 23.07 -2.87 -30.65
C ASP A 97 22.46 -3.15 -32.02
N ASP A 98 23.29 -2.86 -33.00
CA ASP A 98 23.05 -2.53 -34.40
C ASP A 98 22.80 -3.74 -35.33
N GLU A 99 22.17 -3.40 -36.46
CA GLU A 99 22.46 -3.89 -37.83
C GLU A 99 22.22 -5.37 -38.19
N ASP A 100 21.15 -5.56 -38.98
CA ASP A 100 21.21 -5.84 -40.43
C ASP A 100 20.61 -7.14 -41.01
N GLU A 101 19.94 -6.90 -42.14
CA GLU A 101 19.66 -7.74 -43.33
C GLU A 101 18.54 -8.81 -43.31
N ASP A 102 17.43 -8.41 -43.96
CA ASP A 102 16.78 -9.06 -45.11
C ASP A 102 16.57 -10.59 -45.11
N ALA A 103 15.30 -11.01 -45.14
CA ALA A 103 14.78 -11.77 -46.28
C ALA A 103 13.25 -11.98 -46.21
N GLN A 104 12.67 -11.88 -47.39
CA GLN A 104 11.27 -11.98 -47.76
C GLN A 104 10.65 -13.38 -47.50
N ASP A 105 9.32 -13.41 -47.38
CA ASP A 105 8.40 -14.05 -48.34
C ASP A 105 7.36 -15.04 -47.77
N ASN A 106 6.15 -14.85 -48.30
CA ASN A 106 4.94 -15.67 -48.38
C ASN A 106 4.15 -16.05 -47.13
N GLY A 107 2.90 -15.60 -47.16
CA GLY A 107 1.83 -16.05 -46.27
C GLY A 107 1.18 -17.36 -46.71
N ASP A 108 0.20 -17.76 -45.92
CA ASP A 108 -0.86 -18.68 -46.33
C ASP A 108 -2.09 -18.42 -45.46
N GLU A 109 -3.24 -18.37 -46.12
CA GLU A 109 -4.57 -18.25 -45.56
C GLU A 109 -5.05 -19.66 -45.17
N GLY A 110 -5.76 -19.79 -44.03
CA GLY A 110 -6.36 -21.05 -43.63
C GLY A 110 -7.53 -20.83 -42.67
N GLU A 111 -8.72 -20.70 -43.26
CA GLU A 111 -10.02 -20.73 -42.59
C GLU A 111 -10.36 -22.13 -42.02
N ASP A 112 -11.20 -22.09 -40.96
CA ASP A 112 -12.28 -23.04 -40.63
C ASP A 112 -11.94 -24.44 -40.08
N ASP A 113 -12.41 -24.75 -38.87
CA ASP A 113 -13.58 -25.63 -38.67
C ASP A 113 -13.88 -25.79 -37.16
N GLY A 114 -15.18 -25.88 -36.87
CA GLY A 114 -15.76 -25.93 -35.55
C GLY A 114 -15.56 -27.23 -34.79
N GLY A 115 -15.84 -27.14 -33.49
CA GLY A 115 -15.92 -28.28 -32.59
C GLY A 115 -16.81 -27.93 -31.40
N GLU A 116 -18.12 -28.09 -31.58
CA GLU A 116 -19.05 -28.27 -30.47
C GLU A 116 -18.66 -29.54 -29.70
N ALA A 117 -18.50 -29.42 -28.38
CA ALA A 117 -18.54 -30.56 -27.47
C ALA A 117 -19.39 -30.19 -26.25
N GLN A 118 -20.52 -30.87 -26.22
CA GLN A 118 -21.58 -30.87 -25.25
C GLN A 118 -21.19 -31.70 -24.01
N ASP A 119 -21.83 -31.35 -22.91
CA ASP A 119 -22.31 -32.26 -21.85
C ASP A 119 -21.42 -32.59 -20.66
N GLY A 120 -22.05 -32.57 -19.48
CA GLY A 120 -21.44 -32.82 -18.18
C GLY A 120 -22.22 -32.23 -17.00
N GLN A 121 -23.54 -32.44 -16.96
CA GLN A 121 -24.30 -32.39 -15.70
C GLN A 121 -23.86 -33.57 -14.82
N GLU A 122 -23.45 -33.31 -13.57
CA GLU A 122 -23.76 -34.21 -12.45
C GLU A 122 -24.09 -33.39 -11.19
N GLU A 123 -25.25 -33.72 -10.62
CA GLU A 123 -25.79 -33.23 -9.37
C GLU A 123 -25.24 -34.06 -8.18
N ASP A 124 -25.21 -33.40 -7.02
CA ASP A 124 -25.67 -33.91 -5.72
C ASP A 124 -24.73 -34.65 -4.72
N GLU A 125 -25.15 -34.50 -3.46
CA GLU A 125 -24.78 -35.19 -2.20
C GLU A 125 -23.56 -34.65 -1.40
N GLN A 126 -23.80 -33.82 -0.37
CA GLN A 126 -24.12 -34.18 1.03
C GLN A 126 -22.99 -34.87 1.84
N ASN A 127 -22.52 -34.11 2.84
CA ASN A 127 -22.33 -34.51 4.24
C ASN A 127 -21.29 -35.60 4.57
N ASP A 128 -20.22 -35.25 5.28
CA ASP A 128 -19.80 -36.08 6.44
C ASP A 128 -19.02 -35.29 7.50
N GLN A 129 -19.43 -35.48 8.74
CA GLN A 129 -18.73 -35.04 9.96
C GLN A 129 -17.71 -36.12 10.31
N GLY A 130 -16.44 -35.74 10.44
CA GLY A 130 -15.39 -36.61 10.92
C GLY A 130 -14.71 -36.03 12.14
N GLU A 131 -15.24 -36.34 13.32
CA GLU A 131 -14.51 -36.30 14.59
C GLU A 131 -13.28 -37.21 14.50
N GLY A 132 -12.12 -36.71 14.95
CA GLY A 132 -10.87 -37.45 14.99
C GLY A 132 -9.96 -36.88 16.06
N GLU A 133 -10.28 -37.21 17.32
CA GLU A 133 -9.37 -37.10 18.46
C GLU A 133 -8.17 -38.04 18.25
N GLU A 134 -6.95 -37.51 18.27
CA GLU A 134 -5.77 -38.27 18.67
C GLU A 134 -4.92 -37.42 19.63
N GLU A 135 -4.98 -37.79 20.91
CA GLU A 135 -4.06 -37.40 21.97
C GLU A 135 -2.68 -38.07 21.76
N MET A 136 -1.60 -37.32 21.96
CA MET A 136 -0.26 -37.73 22.46
C MET A 136 0.58 -36.44 22.56
N ASP A 137 0.61 -35.74 23.68
CA ASP A 137 1.31 -35.99 24.95
C ASP A 137 2.84 -35.71 24.95
N GLU A 138 3.19 -34.87 25.94
CA GLU A 138 4.46 -34.59 26.60
C GLU A 138 5.60 -33.80 25.93
N GLY A 139 5.68 -32.52 26.32
CA GLY A 139 6.84 -31.65 26.25
C GLY A 139 6.68 -30.39 27.10
N GLN A 140 6.44 -30.58 28.41
CA GLN A 140 6.28 -29.52 29.42
C GLN A 140 7.49 -28.58 29.47
N ASP A 141 7.28 -27.28 29.22
CA ASP A 141 7.92 -26.22 29.99
C ASP A 141 6.80 -25.41 30.65
N GLN A 142 6.71 -25.55 31.96
CA GLN A 142 5.75 -24.90 32.85
C GLN A 142 6.10 -23.41 32.92
N GLU A 143 5.32 -22.58 32.22
CA GLU A 143 5.04 -21.22 32.69
C GLU A 143 3.62 -21.25 33.27
N ASP A 144 3.53 -20.85 34.54
CA ASP A 144 2.34 -20.90 35.39
C ASP A 144 1.08 -20.37 34.67
N ASP A 145 0.23 -21.29 34.20
CA ASP A 145 -1.13 -21.01 33.78
C ASP A 145 -1.98 -20.72 35.02
N VAL A 146 -1.89 -19.47 35.48
CA VAL A 146 -2.91 -18.89 36.34
C VAL A 146 -4.15 -18.78 35.45
N GLN A 147 -5.04 -19.78 35.54
CA GLN A 147 -6.41 -19.67 35.06
C GLN A 147 -7.04 -18.42 35.72
N ASP A 148 -6.94 -17.29 35.02
CA ASP A 148 -7.66 -16.08 35.32
C ASP A 148 -9.12 -16.36 34.97
N ASP A 149 -9.88 -16.82 35.97
CA ASP A 149 -11.34 -17.02 35.96
C ASP A 149 -12.08 -15.65 35.91
N GLY A 150 -11.47 -14.70 35.20
CA GLY A 150 -11.97 -13.36 34.95
C GLY A 150 -13.06 -13.38 33.87
N PRO A 151 -13.97 -12.40 33.86
CA PRO A 151 -14.98 -12.30 32.83
C PRO A 151 -14.32 -12.19 31.45
N LEU A 152 -14.68 -13.12 30.54
CA LEU A 152 -14.23 -13.13 29.14
C LEU A 152 -14.35 -11.74 28.54
N ARG A 153 -13.22 -11.14 28.20
CA ARG A 153 -13.17 -9.81 27.59
C ARG A 153 -13.55 -9.95 26.11
N PRO A 154 -14.51 -9.17 25.59
CA PRO A 154 -14.83 -9.18 24.17
C PRO A 154 -13.60 -8.80 23.35
N LEU A 155 -13.23 -9.65 22.39
CA LEU A 155 -12.20 -9.36 21.41
C LEU A 155 -12.84 -8.60 20.23
N ILE A 156 -12.20 -7.51 19.81
CA ILE A 156 -12.64 -6.67 18.69
C ILE A 156 -11.57 -6.71 17.61
N TYR A 157 -11.99 -7.06 16.40
CA TYR A 157 -11.12 -7.12 15.23
C TYR A 157 -11.39 -5.92 14.33
N ALA A 158 -10.35 -5.46 13.65
CA ALA A 158 -10.50 -4.47 12.60
C ALA A 158 -11.30 -5.04 11.42
N ASP A 159 -12.05 -4.18 10.73
CA ASP A 159 -12.77 -4.55 9.52
C ASP A 159 -11.79 -4.97 8.41
N GLN A 160 -12.13 -6.05 7.69
CA GLN A 160 -11.31 -6.60 6.61
C GLN A 160 -11.14 -5.63 5.44
N LYS A 161 -11.99 -4.61 5.29
CA LYS A 161 -11.87 -3.59 4.24
C LYS A 161 -10.49 -2.91 4.22
N TRP A 162 -9.83 -2.78 5.37
CA TRP A 162 -8.52 -2.12 5.46
C TRP A 162 -7.37 -2.88 4.79
N ARG A 163 -7.56 -4.17 4.47
CA ARG A 163 -6.60 -4.99 3.71
C ARG A 163 -6.23 -4.32 2.36
N HIS A 164 -7.21 -3.69 1.71
CA HIS A 164 -7.05 -3.05 0.41
C HIS A 164 -6.23 -1.76 0.43
N VAL A 165 -6.04 -1.11 1.59
CA VAL A 165 -5.30 0.17 1.68
C VAL A 165 -3.89 0.04 1.11
N SER A 166 -3.21 -1.06 1.42
CA SER A 166 -1.83 -1.31 0.99
C SER A 166 -1.67 -1.35 -0.54
N LYS A 167 -2.76 -1.61 -1.28
CA LYS A 167 -2.76 -1.64 -2.75
C LYS A 167 -2.67 -0.25 -3.39
N PHE A 168 -3.07 0.81 -2.69
CA PHE A 168 -3.09 2.17 -3.26
C PHE A 168 -2.45 3.24 -2.39
N LEU A 169 -2.14 2.95 -1.12
CA LEU A 169 -1.67 3.94 -0.18
C LEU A 169 -0.70 3.31 0.82
N ARG A 170 0.58 3.66 0.70
CA ARG A 170 1.67 3.04 1.47
C ARG A 170 2.78 4.03 1.81
N ILE A 171 3.65 3.65 2.74
CA ILE A 171 4.89 4.38 3.02
C ILE A 171 6.10 3.45 2.86
N THR A 172 7.26 4.02 2.51
CA THR A 172 8.46 3.23 2.21
C THR A 172 9.26 2.80 3.43
N ARG A 173 8.90 3.28 4.63
CA ARG A 173 9.65 3.02 5.87
C ARG A 173 8.71 2.82 7.05
N THR A 174 9.08 1.91 7.93
CA THR A 174 8.40 1.70 9.22
C THR A 174 8.97 2.64 10.28
N PRO A 175 8.13 3.29 11.10
CA PRO A 175 8.62 4.19 12.14
C PRO A 175 9.43 3.42 13.20
N PRO A 176 10.50 4.02 13.74
CA PRO A 176 11.25 3.44 14.84
C PRO A 176 10.38 3.12 16.07
N PRO A 177 10.81 2.17 16.92
CA PRO A 177 10.11 1.79 18.14
C PRO A 177 9.79 2.97 19.04
N VAL A 178 8.63 2.89 19.71
CA VAL A 178 8.16 3.96 20.60
C VAL A 178 9.14 4.18 21.74
N GLU A 179 9.81 3.12 22.18
CA GLU A 179 10.85 3.11 23.19
C GLU A 179 11.95 4.12 22.87
N LEU A 180 12.37 4.24 21.59
CA LEU A 180 13.39 5.21 21.18
C LEU A 180 12.90 6.67 21.35
N PHE A 181 11.61 6.93 21.16
CA PHE A 181 11.04 8.26 21.38
C PHE A 181 10.89 8.60 22.87
N LEU A 182 10.92 7.60 23.76
CA LEU A 182 10.71 7.76 25.21
C LEU A 182 12.02 7.92 26.00
N ILE A 183 13.17 7.52 25.45
CA ILE A 183 14.48 7.60 26.15
C ILE A 183 14.82 9.04 26.55
N ASN A 184 14.85 9.98 25.60
CA ASN A 184 15.05 11.40 25.89
C ASN A 184 14.50 12.29 24.76
N LYS A 185 14.32 13.59 25.06
CA LYS A 185 13.75 14.57 24.11
C LYS A 185 14.61 14.77 22.86
N GLU A 186 15.93 14.78 22.99
CA GLU A 186 16.84 15.07 21.89
C GLU A 186 16.84 13.93 20.86
N LEU A 187 16.94 12.69 21.34
CA LEU A 187 16.83 11.47 20.56
C LEU A 187 15.45 11.40 19.90
N SER A 188 14.38 11.67 20.64
CA SER A 188 13.02 11.70 20.09
C SER A 188 12.90 12.64 18.89
N VAL A 189 13.43 13.87 19.01
CA VAL A 189 13.44 14.85 17.91
C VAL A 189 14.30 14.37 16.74
N GLN A 190 15.49 13.83 17.02
CA GLN A 190 16.42 13.34 16.01
C GLN A 190 15.86 12.16 15.23
N THR A 191 15.32 11.16 15.92
CA THR A 191 14.74 9.95 15.34
C THR A 191 13.52 10.30 14.50
N LYS A 192 12.62 11.19 14.99
CA LYS A 192 11.50 11.69 14.19
C LYS A 192 11.98 12.42 12.93
N LYS A 193 12.98 13.30 13.09
CA LYS A 193 13.54 14.04 11.95
C LYS A 193 14.09 13.09 10.89
N TRP A 194 14.92 12.13 11.30
CA TRP A 194 15.49 11.09 10.44
C TRP A 194 14.38 10.32 9.70
N PHE A 195 13.37 9.82 10.43
CA PHE A 195 12.28 9.05 9.84
C PHE A 195 11.56 9.84 8.75
N TYR A 196 11.16 11.09 9.06
CA TYR A 196 10.43 11.93 8.10
C TYR A 196 11.30 12.51 6.97
N ASP A 197 12.64 12.52 7.12
CA ASP A 197 13.57 12.83 6.03
C ASP A 197 13.72 11.64 5.05
N ALA A 198 13.54 10.40 5.53
CA ALA A 198 13.74 9.17 4.77
C ALA A 198 12.44 8.59 4.17
N VAL A 199 11.30 8.74 4.85
CA VAL A 199 10.02 8.16 4.43
C VAL A 199 9.46 8.87 3.19
N ILE A 200 8.89 8.08 2.29
CA ILE A 200 8.14 8.56 1.12
C ILE A 200 6.73 8.00 1.24
N LEU A 201 5.73 8.86 1.06
CA LEU A 201 4.35 8.44 0.89
C LEU A 201 4.13 8.05 -0.57
N LYS A 202 3.77 6.80 -0.85
CA LYS A 202 3.39 6.35 -2.19
C LYS A 202 1.87 6.26 -2.28
N VAL A 203 1.28 6.91 -3.28
CA VAL A 203 -0.15 6.87 -3.59
C VAL A 203 -0.34 6.40 -5.03
N ASP A 204 -0.97 5.25 -5.25
CA ASP A 204 -1.44 4.87 -6.58
C ASP A 204 -2.83 5.47 -6.77
N ALA A 205 -2.89 6.60 -7.48
CA ALA A 205 -4.11 7.34 -7.72
C ALA A 205 -5.12 6.52 -8.55
N THR A 206 -4.62 5.60 -9.36
CA THR A 206 -5.43 4.70 -10.17
C THR A 206 -5.66 3.34 -9.52
N GLY A 207 -4.92 2.99 -8.47
CA GLY A 207 -4.94 1.69 -7.81
C GLY A 207 -6.31 1.33 -7.25
N SER A 208 -6.67 0.04 -7.35
CA SER A 208 -7.97 -0.46 -6.88
C SER A 208 -9.13 0.38 -7.46
N PHE A 209 -9.17 0.57 -8.79
CA PHE A 209 -10.06 1.51 -9.47
C PHE A 209 -11.54 1.14 -9.30
N GLY A 210 -11.85 -0.15 -9.15
CA GLY A 210 -13.20 -0.64 -8.86
C GLY A 210 -13.67 -0.44 -7.41
N HIS A 211 -12.81 0.01 -6.49
CA HIS A 211 -13.13 0.17 -5.06
C HIS A 211 -13.18 1.64 -4.63
N GLU A 212 -13.96 2.45 -5.33
CA GLU A 212 -14.00 3.91 -5.13
C GLU A 212 -14.40 4.34 -3.72
N GLU A 213 -15.44 3.72 -3.14
CA GLU A 213 -15.87 4.05 -1.78
C GLU A 213 -14.79 3.77 -0.73
N MET A 214 -14.01 2.69 -0.92
CA MET A 214 -12.88 2.37 -0.03
C MET A 214 -11.74 3.38 -0.19
N TYR A 215 -11.42 3.74 -1.44
CA TYR A 215 -10.40 4.73 -1.76
C TYR A 215 -10.73 6.08 -1.11
N LYS A 216 -11.96 6.56 -1.31
CA LYS A 216 -12.49 7.79 -0.72
C LYS A 216 -12.53 7.73 0.80
N LEU A 217 -12.99 6.62 1.40
CA LEU A 217 -13.03 6.44 2.85
C LEU A 217 -11.64 6.57 3.47
N ALA A 218 -10.64 5.91 2.88
CA ALA A 218 -9.26 5.93 3.38
C ALA A 218 -8.65 7.34 3.30
N LEU A 219 -8.78 8.02 2.15
CA LEU A 219 -8.21 9.35 1.96
C LEU A 219 -8.90 10.40 2.82
N ASN A 220 -10.23 10.39 2.94
CA ASN A 220 -10.95 11.29 3.84
C ASN A 220 -10.57 11.05 5.30
N SER A 221 -10.44 9.78 5.69
CA SER A 221 -10.03 9.42 7.06
C SER A 221 -8.63 9.94 7.42
N LEU A 222 -7.71 10.07 6.46
CA LEU A 222 -6.42 10.72 6.64
C LEU A 222 -6.53 12.24 6.66
N ALA A 223 -7.36 12.82 5.80
CA ALA A 223 -7.54 14.27 5.69
C ALA A 223 -8.20 14.86 6.95
N GLU A 224 -9.11 14.13 7.58
CA GLU A 224 -9.89 14.58 8.75
C GLU A 224 -9.24 14.18 10.09
N ALA A 225 -8.16 13.40 10.07
CA ALA A 225 -7.52 12.94 11.30
C ALA A 225 -6.87 14.10 12.09
N ALA A 226 -7.29 14.26 13.35
CA ALA A 226 -6.71 15.25 14.27
C ALA A 226 -5.18 15.08 14.47
N PHE A 227 -4.69 13.86 14.34
CA PHE A 227 -3.27 13.51 14.31
C PHE A 227 -2.97 12.70 13.05
N SER A 228 -3.00 13.38 11.91
CA SER A 228 -2.77 12.76 10.62
C SER A 228 -1.29 12.36 10.44
N PRO A 229 -1.00 11.14 9.95
CA PRO A 229 0.33 10.75 9.48
C PRO A 229 0.94 11.73 8.48
N MET A 230 0.11 12.53 7.80
CA MET A 230 0.49 13.49 6.76
C MET A 230 1.28 14.71 7.28
N GLU A 231 1.09 15.11 8.54
CA GLU A 231 1.59 16.39 9.09
C GLU A 231 3.11 16.59 8.89
N HIS A 232 3.84 15.48 8.89
CA HIS A 232 5.29 15.46 8.86
C HIS A 232 5.90 14.89 7.57
N ILE A 233 5.07 14.45 6.63
CA ILE A 233 5.53 13.93 5.34
C ILE A 233 6.23 15.05 4.55
N LYS A 234 7.41 14.73 4.01
CA LYS A 234 8.23 15.65 3.21
C LYS A 234 8.34 15.25 1.75
N LYS A 235 8.13 13.98 1.44
CA LYS A 235 8.27 13.39 0.12
C LYS A 235 7.04 12.54 -0.19
N ALA A 236 6.49 12.73 -1.38
CA ALA A 236 5.41 11.90 -1.89
C ALA A 236 5.69 11.48 -3.33
N GLU A 237 5.21 10.29 -3.68
CA GLU A 237 5.17 9.73 -5.01
C GLU A 237 3.71 9.43 -5.33
N VAL A 238 3.23 9.91 -6.47
CA VAL A 238 1.87 9.64 -6.96
C VAL A 238 1.98 8.93 -8.28
N THR A 239 1.42 7.74 -8.38
CA THR A 239 1.42 6.95 -9.61
C THR A 239 0.04 6.99 -10.27
N PHE A 240 0.03 7.29 -11.55
CA PHE A 240 -1.11 7.16 -12.43
C PHE A 240 -0.79 6.10 -13.48
N VAL A 241 -1.64 5.09 -13.60
CA VAL A 241 -1.57 4.07 -14.64
C VAL A 241 -2.86 4.14 -15.44
N TRP A 242 -2.76 4.66 -16.66
CA TRP A 242 -3.90 4.95 -17.51
C TRP A 242 -3.80 4.19 -18.84
N ASP A 243 -4.94 3.75 -19.38
CA ASP A 243 -4.98 3.06 -20.67
C ASP A 243 -5.82 3.86 -21.66
N THR A 244 -5.26 4.99 -22.10
CA THR A 244 -5.90 5.87 -23.08
C THR A 244 -6.36 5.12 -24.34
N THR A 245 -5.56 4.19 -24.85
CA THR A 245 -5.88 3.40 -26.05
C THR A 245 -7.13 2.56 -25.82
N TRP A 246 -7.19 1.78 -24.74
CA TRP A 246 -8.37 0.98 -24.39
C TRP A 246 -9.60 1.84 -24.12
N ILE A 247 -9.46 2.96 -23.40
CA ILE A 247 -10.58 3.85 -23.08
C ILE A 247 -11.17 4.48 -24.35
N ARG A 248 -10.32 4.87 -25.31
CA ARG A 248 -10.78 5.40 -26.60
C ARG A 248 -11.51 4.35 -27.43
N GLU A 249 -11.11 3.08 -27.37
CA GLU A 249 -11.84 1.97 -28.00
C GLU A 249 -13.26 1.81 -27.44
N GLN A 250 -13.46 2.15 -26.15
CA GLN A 250 -14.79 2.16 -25.53
C GLN A 250 -15.70 3.27 -26.09
N GLY A 251 -15.15 4.27 -26.80
CA GLY A 251 -15.90 5.33 -27.48
C GLY A 251 -16.91 6.06 -26.57
N ASN A 252 -18.15 6.21 -27.04
CA ASN A 252 -19.25 6.86 -26.31
C ASN A 252 -19.97 5.93 -25.32
N SER A 253 -19.38 4.79 -24.95
CA SER A 253 -19.95 3.92 -23.91
C SER A 253 -19.98 4.62 -22.55
N PHE A 254 -20.67 4.01 -21.59
CA PHE A 254 -20.65 4.47 -20.20
C PHE A 254 -19.21 4.61 -19.67
N TYR A 255 -18.37 3.60 -19.88
CA TYR A 255 -17.00 3.56 -19.37
C TYR A 255 -16.08 4.60 -20.02
N GLY A 256 -16.20 4.81 -21.33
CA GLY A 256 -15.45 5.85 -22.04
C GLY A 256 -15.72 7.28 -21.53
N ASN A 257 -16.92 7.51 -20.95
CA ASN A 257 -17.30 8.80 -20.36
C ASN A 257 -17.05 8.90 -18.86
N VAL A 258 -17.23 7.80 -18.11
CA VAL A 258 -17.18 7.81 -16.64
C VAL A 258 -15.76 7.68 -16.11
N PHE A 259 -14.90 6.87 -16.73
CA PHE A 259 -13.54 6.66 -16.24
C PHE A 259 -12.72 7.96 -16.17
N PRO A 260 -12.72 8.84 -17.20
CA PRO A 260 -12.04 10.13 -17.10
C PRO A 260 -12.54 11.01 -15.94
N VAL A 261 -13.85 11.00 -15.67
CA VAL A 261 -14.44 11.75 -14.54
C VAL A 261 -13.96 11.19 -13.21
N LEU A 262 -13.88 9.87 -13.07
CA LEU A 262 -13.35 9.23 -11.86
C LEU A 262 -11.86 9.51 -11.67
N LEU A 263 -11.08 9.54 -12.75
CA LEU A 263 -9.67 9.92 -12.69
C LEU A 263 -9.51 11.33 -12.12
N GLU A 264 -10.32 12.28 -12.59
CA GLU A 264 -10.34 13.65 -12.05
C GLU A 264 -10.73 13.68 -10.56
N GLN A 265 -11.76 12.95 -10.16
CA GLN A 265 -12.20 12.88 -8.76
C GLN A 265 -11.11 12.29 -7.86
N ARG A 266 -10.49 11.19 -8.27
CA ARG A 266 -9.38 10.57 -7.54
C ARG A 266 -8.19 11.50 -7.43
N THR A 267 -7.86 12.21 -8.50
CA THR A 267 -6.83 13.26 -8.49
C THR A 267 -7.13 14.32 -7.43
N GLN A 268 -8.38 14.77 -7.33
CA GLN A 268 -8.78 15.75 -6.30
C GLN A 268 -8.62 15.19 -4.89
N PHE A 269 -8.95 13.93 -4.62
CA PHE A 269 -8.72 13.33 -3.31
C PHE A 269 -7.23 13.24 -2.97
N VAL A 270 -6.37 12.85 -3.93
CA VAL A 270 -4.92 12.87 -3.72
C VAL A 270 -4.42 14.28 -3.42
N LEU A 271 -4.87 15.28 -4.18
CA LEU A 271 -4.50 16.67 -3.94
C LEU A 271 -4.90 17.12 -2.52
N GLN A 272 -6.12 16.80 -2.09
CA GLN A 272 -6.63 17.15 -0.77
C GLN A 272 -5.79 16.56 0.37
N ILE A 273 -5.36 15.29 0.27
CA ILE A 273 -4.49 14.70 1.30
C ILE A 273 -3.10 15.35 1.30
N LEU A 274 -2.54 15.66 0.13
CA LEU A 274 -1.22 16.29 0.04
C LEU A 274 -1.24 17.73 0.54
N GLN A 275 -2.38 18.43 0.42
CA GLN A 275 -2.59 19.73 1.05
C GLN A 275 -2.55 19.67 2.60
N GLN A 276 -2.81 18.51 3.20
CA GLN A 276 -2.64 18.28 4.65
C GLN A 276 -1.18 18.01 5.07
N ALA A 277 -0.23 17.99 4.12
CA ALA A 277 1.19 17.84 4.40
C ALA A 277 1.90 19.21 4.30
N PRO A 278 1.86 20.06 5.35
CA PRO A 278 2.45 21.41 5.31
C PRO A 278 3.98 21.41 5.17
N LYS A 279 4.62 20.26 5.38
CA LYS A 279 6.07 20.06 5.27
C LYS A 279 6.46 19.35 3.97
N LEU A 280 5.53 19.13 3.05
CA LEU A 280 5.83 18.53 1.74
C LEU A 280 6.83 19.41 1.00
N GLN A 281 7.91 18.79 0.53
CA GLN A 281 9.02 19.44 -0.16
C GLN A 281 9.20 18.91 -1.57
N GLN A 282 8.95 17.61 -1.76
CA GLN A 282 9.14 16.91 -3.03
C GLN A 282 7.88 16.09 -3.34
N LEU A 283 7.40 16.21 -4.56
CA LEU A 283 6.35 15.39 -5.13
C LEU A 283 6.85 14.90 -6.50
N VAL A 284 6.92 13.58 -6.65
CA VAL A 284 7.17 12.94 -7.95
C VAL A 284 5.86 12.34 -8.43
N ILE A 285 5.48 12.62 -9.67
CA ILE A 285 4.30 12.03 -10.31
C ILE A 285 4.78 11.08 -11.40
N HIS A 286 4.49 9.80 -11.26
CA HIS A 286 4.75 8.80 -12.28
C HIS A 286 3.49 8.65 -13.14
N TRP A 287 3.58 9.03 -14.42
CA TRP A 287 2.49 8.92 -15.37
C TRP A 287 2.78 7.81 -16.37
N HIS A 288 2.05 6.70 -16.26
CA HIS A 288 2.09 5.60 -17.22
C HIS A 288 0.87 5.68 -18.12
N ASP A 289 1.06 5.67 -19.44
CA ASP A 289 -0.03 5.61 -20.41
C ASP A 289 0.28 4.69 -21.60
N SER A 290 -0.75 4.03 -22.10
CA SER A 290 -0.79 3.22 -23.32
C SER A 290 -0.69 4.01 -24.63
N ALA A 291 -0.57 5.34 -24.58
CA ALA A 291 -0.60 6.21 -25.76
C ALA A 291 0.38 7.38 -25.64
N GLU A 292 1.16 7.60 -26.70
CA GLU A 292 2.02 8.76 -26.89
C GLU A 292 1.48 9.65 -28.03
N ASP A 293 0.50 10.50 -27.72
CA ASP A 293 -0.05 11.47 -28.67
C ASP A 293 -0.52 12.76 -27.98
N ASP A 294 -0.83 13.79 -28.78
CA ASP A 294 -1.25 15.10 -28.27
C ASP A 294 -2.44 15.02 -27.30
N GLY A 295 -3.35 14.06 -27.50
CA GLY A 295 -4.51 13.86 -26.65
C GLY A 295 -4.16 13.26 -25.28
N SER A 296 -3.30 12.24 -25.24
CA SER A 296 -2.84 11.66 -23.97
C SER A 296 -1.97 12.64 -23.18
N ILE A 297 -1.10 13.38 -23.87
CA ILE A 297 -0.28 14.44 -23.25
C ILE A 297 -1.17 15.57 -22.69
N THR A 298 -2.22 15.96 -23.40
CA THR A 298 -3.17 16.97 -22.90
C THR A 298 -3.87 16.49 -21.64
N LEU A 299 -4.38 15.25 -21.63
CA LEU A 299 -5.01 14.66 -20.44
C LEU A 299 -4.05 14.63 -19.24
N MET A 300 -2.82 14.15 -19.44
CA MET A 300 -1.79 14.14 -18.40
C MET A 300 -1.57 15.55 -17.85
N ASN A 301 -1.42 16.55 -18.72
CA ASN A 301 -1.20 17.93 -18.30
C ASN A 301 -2.38 18.46 -17.50
N ASP A 302 -3.62 18.22 -17.94
CA ASP A 302 -4.83 18.67 -17.25
C ASP A 302 -4.92 18.09 -15.82
N ILE A 303 -4.60 16.80 -15.66
CA ILE A 303 -4.55 16.13 -14.36
C ILE A 303 -3.39 16.64 -13.50
N CYS A 304 -2.18 16.65 -14.04
CA CYS A 304 -0.96 16.98 -13.29
C CYS A 304 -0.87 18.47 -12.92
N CYS A 305 -1.47 19.37 -13.70
CA CYS A 305 -1.47 20.81 -13.43
C CYS A 305 -2.06 21.14 -12.04
N SER A 306 -3.03 20.36 -11.56
CA SER A 306 -3.64 20.57 -10.25
C SER A 306 -2.64 20.48 -9.09
N PHE A 307 -1.58 19.68 -9.23
CA PHE A 307 -0.56 19.52 -8.20
C PHE A 307 0.41 20.70 -8.10
N LEU A 308 0.44 21.59 -9.11
CA LEU A 308 1.28 22.80 -9.09
C LEU A 308 0.83 23.81 -8.02
N GLU A 309 -0.36 23.65 -7.46
CA GLU A 309 -0.85 24.44 -6.33
C GLU A 309 -0.15 24.09 -5.01
N LEU A 310 0.51 22.93 -4.93
CA LEU A 310 1.23 22.49 -3.75
C LEU A 310 2.52 23.31 -3.56
N LYS A 311 2.88 23.57 -2.30
CA LYS A 311 4.12 24.27 -1.93
C LYS A 311 5.34 23.33 -1.93
N ALA A 312 5.45 22.50 -2.96
CA ALA A 312 6.49 21.50 -3.12
C ALA A 312 7.15 21.60 -4.49
N ASN A 313 8.33 21.01 -4.65
CA ASN A 313 8.91 20.77 -5.97
C ASN A 313 8.18 19.58 -6.60
N VAL A 314 7.45 19.84 -7.69
CA VAL A 314 6.68 18.84 -8.43
C VAL A 314 7.44 18.45 -9.68
N THR A 315 7.74 17.16 -9.83
CA THR A 315 8.32 16.57 -11.04
C THR A 315 7.35 15.53 -11.62
N VAL A 316 7.33 15.40 -12.94
CA VAL A 316 6.48 14.44 -13.65
C VAL A 316 7.38 13.55 -14.50
N ASP A 317 7.38 12.27 -14.19
CA ASP A 317 8.12 11.22 -14.89
C ASP A 317 7.14 10.49 -15.81
N GLN A 318 7.40 10.52 -17.11
CA GLN A 318 6.48 10.03 -18.14
C GLN A 318 6.94 8.66 -18.66
N HIS A 319 6.00 7.73 -18.70
CA HIS A 319 6.20 6.35 -19.17
C HIS A 319 5.12 6.04 -20.20
N LEU A 320 5.32 6.51 -21.44
CA LEU A 320 4.35 6.40 -22.52
C LEU A 320 4.69 5.22 -23.44
N ILE A 321 3.66 4.51 -23.91
CA ILE A 321 3.81 3.43 -24.89
C ILE A 321 3.50 3.99 -26.29
N ALA A 322 4.40 3.71 -27.23
CA ALA A 322 4.24 4.08 -28.63
C ALA A 322 2.98 3.44 -29.24
N ALA A 323 2.33 4.15 -30.17
CA ALA A 323 1.00 3.78 -30.69
C ALA A 323 0.93 2.42 -31.40
N ASP A 324 2.07 1.89 -31.88
CA ASP A 324 2.19 0.60 -32.56
C ASP A 324 2.50 -0.57 -31.60
N VAL A 325 2.76 -0.28 -30.31
CA VAL A 325 3.11 -1.28 -29.31
C VAL A 325 1.89 -1.66 -28.48
N THR A 326 1.55 -2.95 -28.49
CA THR A 326 0.51 -3.47 -27.60
C THR A 326 1.12 -3.83 -26.24
N PRO A 327 0.58 -3.30 -25.13
CA PRO A 327 1.12 -3.60 -23.80
C PRO A 327 0.98 -5.09 -23.48
N HIS A 328 2.09 -5.70 -23.05
CA HIS A 328 2.08 -7.08 -22.58
C HIS A 328 1.21 -7.23 -21.33
N ARG A 329 0.43 -8.32 -21.20
CA ARG A 329 -0.52 -8.52 -20.09
C ARG A 329 0.08 -8.35 -18.68
N LYS A 330 1.37 -8.69 -18.52
CA LYS A 330 2.09 -8.55 -17.25
C LYS A 330 2.72 -7.17 -17.02
N SER A 331 2.75 -6.29 -18.02
CA SER A 331 3.24 -4.93 -17.84
C SER A 331 2.30 -4.11 -16.96
N THR A 332 2.77 -2.98 -16.44
CA THR A 332 1.95 -2.07 -15.62
C THR A 332 0.66 -1.67 -16.32
N ILE A 333 0.73 -1.28 -17.59
CA ILE A 333 -0.44 -0.95 -18.42
C ILE A 333 -1.28 -2.17 -18.74
N GLY A 334 -0.67 -3.31 -19.06
CA GLY A 334 -1.40 -4.54 -19.37
C GLY A 334 -2.22 -5.06 -18.18
N ARG A 335 -1.68 -4.98 -16.97
CA ARG A 335 -2.42 -5.29 -15.73
C ARG A 335 -3.59 -4.34 -15.53
N ARG A 336 -3.39 -3.04 -15.78
CA ARG A 336 -4.46 -2.04 -15.71
C ARG A 336 -5.59 -2.32 -16.69
N ARG A 337 -5.27 -2.71 -17.92
CA ARG A 337 -6.26 -3.12 -18.94
C ARG A 337 -7.12 -4.28 -18.44
N VAL A 338 -6.49 -5.29 -17.83
CA VAL A 338 -7.21 -6.45 -17.25
C VAL A 338 -8.13 -6.01 -16.12
N GLU A 339 -7.69 -5.10 -15.25
CA GLU A 339 -8.53 -4.56 -14.17
C GLU A 339 -9.73 -3.79 -14.73
N PHE A 340 -9.51 -2.89 -15.69
CA PHE A 340 -10.58 -2.13 -16.34
C PHE A 340 -11.59 -3.04 -17.03
N GLN A 341 -11.12 -4.02 -17.79
CA GLN A 341 -11.99 -5.01 -18.41
C GLN A 341 -12.76 -5.81 -17.35
N GLY A 342 -12.11 -6.19 -16.24
CA GLY A 342 -12.75 -6.89 -15.14
C GLY A 342 -13.84 -6.10 -14.43
N ILE A 343 -13.76 -4.76 -14.39
CA ILE A 343 -14.82 -3.87 -13.90
C ILE A 343 -16.01 -3.89 -14.87
N VAL A 344 -15.74 -3.79 -16.18
CA VAL A 344 -16.76 -3.84 -17.24
C VAL A 344 -17.50 -5.17 -17.22
N ASP A 345 -16.77 -6.28 -17.15
CA ASP A 345 -17.31 -7.64 -17.23
C ASP A 345 -18.19 -7.99 -16.02
N ARG A 346 -17.83 -7.48 -14.84
CA ARG A 346 -18.62 -7.68 -13.62
C ARG A 346 -19.91 -6.88 -13.60
N ASN A 347 -20.09 -5.94 -14.54
CA ASN A 347 -21.26 -5.07 -14.63
C ASN A 347 -21.58 -4.43 -13.28
N GLU A 348 -20.53 -4.13 -12.50
CA GLU A 348 -20.67 -3.56 -11.17
C GLU A 348 -21.37 -2.20 -11.34
N ASP A 349 -22.60 -2.11 -10.84
CA ASP A 349 -23.33 -0.85 -10.60
C ASP A 349 -22.62 0.00 -9.50
N ALA A 350 -21.28 0.05 -9.51
CA ALA A 350 -20.43 0.52 -8.42
C ALA A 350 -20.05 2.01 -8.51
N PHE A 351 -20.79 2.81 -9.29
CA PHE A 351 -20.57 4.25 -9.41
C PHE A 351 -21.76 5.07 -8.90
#